data_AF-A0A381LJI7-F1
#
_entry.id   AF-A0A381LJI7-F1
#
_cell.length_a   1.000
_cell.length_b   1.000
_cell.length_c   1.000
_cell.angle_alpha   90.00
_cell.angle_beta   90.00
_cell.angle_gamma   90.00
#
_symmetry.space_group_name_H-M   'P 1'
#
loop_
_entity.id
_entity.type
_entity.pdbx_description
1 polymer ?
#
loop_
_entity_poly.entity_id
_entity_poly.type
_entity_poly.pdbx_seq_one_letter_code
_entity_poly.pdbx_strand_id
1 'polypeptide(L)'
;IVDTAQRTIFTGPQGLTPGQELTFFYPSTEWSMDQPFDCDCRSQDCLGRISGARFLNPNELKGRWINLHILEMFRDSEKIRLSSDSCAPDP
;
A
#
# COMPACT_ATOMS: atom_id res chain seq x y z
N ILE A 1 -10.05 2.03 -7.94
CA ILE A 1 -9.30 0.92 -7.35
C ILE A 1 -10.17 -0.33 -7.38
N VAL A 2 -9.62 -1.47 -7.81
CA VAL A 2 -10.37 -2.70 -8.07
C VAL A 2 -10.13 -3.69 -6.93
N ASP A 3 -11.22 -4.16 -6.32
CA ASP A 3 -11.21 -5.30 -5.39
C ASP A 3 -11.78 -6.51 -6.13
N THR A 4 -10.89 -7.45 -6.47
CA THR A 4 -11.27 -8.66 -7.23
C THR A 4 -11.97 -9.70 -6.37
N ALA A 5 -11.71 -9.72 -5.06
CA ALA A 5 -12.36 -10.64 -4.13
C ALA A 5 -13.84 -10.26 -3.94
N GLN A 6 -14.11 -8.96 -3.83
CA GLN A 6 -15.47 -8.43 -3.67
C GLN A 6 -16.16 -8.06 -4.98
N ARG A 7 -15.43 -8.07 -6.11
CA ARG A 7 -15.89 -7.61 -7.44
C ARG A 7 -16.39 -6.16 -7.42
N THR A 8 -15.68 -5.30 -6.71
CA THR A 8 -16.06 -3.89 -6.48
C THR A 8 -15.02 -2.95 -7.10
N ILE A 9 -15.48 -1.81 -7.61
CA ILE A 9 -14.61 -0.70 -8.03
C ILE A 9 -14.85 0.49 -7.12
N PHE A 10 -13.82 0.92 -6.42
CA PHE A 10 -13.82 2.12 -5.59
C PHE A 10 -13.29 3.31 -6.37
N THR A 11 -13.95 4.46 -6.23
CA THR A 11 -13.47 5.75 -6.73
C THR A 11 -13.08 6.65 -5.55
N GLY A 12 -12.45 7.79 -5.84
CA GLY A 12 -12.24 8.82 -4.82
C GLY A 12 -13.58 9.34 -4.27
N PRO A 13 -13.58 9.99 -3.09
CA PRO A 13 -14.82 10.44 -2.45
C PRO A 13 -15.64 11.44 -3.28
N GLN A 14 -15.02 12.12 -4.25
CA GLN A 14 -15.68 13.04 -5.19
C GLN A 14 -16.17 12.34 -6.47
N GLY A 15 -15.95 11.04 -6.62
CA GLY A 15 -16.25 10.29 -7.85
C GLY A 15 -15.24 10.54 -8.98
N LEU A 16 -15.64 10.17 -10.19
CA LEU A 16 -14.87 10.42 -11.42
C LEU A 16 -15.65 11.36 -12.33
N THR A 17 -14.95 12.25 -13.00
CA THR A 17 -15.51 13.17 -14.00
C THR A 17 -14.96 12.90 -15.40
N PRO A 18 -15.74 13.15 -16.47
CA PRO A 18 -15.23 12.99 -17.84
C PRO A 18 -14.01 13.88 -18.09
N GLY A 19 -12.95 13.30 -18.67
CA GLY A 19 -11.68 13.99 -18.94
C GLY A 19 -10.72 14.07 -17.75
N GLN A 20 -11.12 13.60 -16.57
CA GLN A 20 -10.23 13.51 -15.42
C GLN A 20 -9.19 12.41 -15.62
N GLU A 21 -7.94 12.71 -15.23
CA GLU A 21 -6.89 11.71 -15.16
C GLU A 21 -7.23 10.63 -14.13
N LEU A 22 -7.06 9.36 -14.54
CA LEU A 22 -7.19 8.23 -13.63
C LEU A 22 -5.89 8.05 -12.86
N THR A 23 -5.95 8.29 -11.56
CA THR A 23 -4.80 8.11 -10.67
C THR A 23 -4.95 6.85 -9.83
N PHE A 24 -3.82 6.27 -9.45
CA PHE A 24 -3.76 5.02 -8.71
C PHE A 24 -2.70 5.08 -7.61
N PHE A 25 -3.07 4.64 -6.41
CA PHE A 25 -2.14 4.49 -5.31
C PHE A 25 -1.62 3.06 -5.28
N TYR A 26 -0.53 2.80 -5.98
CA TYR A 26 0.07 1.47 -6.12
C TYR A 26 0.25 0.70 -4.77
N PRO A 27 0.73 1.34 -3.69
CA PRO A 27 0.86 0.64 -2.41
C PRO A 27 -0.48 0.16 -1.79
N SER A 28 -1.64 0.49 -2.37
CA SER A 28 -2.92 -0.11 -1.95
C SER A 28 -3.12 -1.55 -2.40
N THR A 29 -2.40 -2.02 -3.42
CA THR A 29 -2.59 -3.34 -4.04
C THR A 29 -1.28 -4.07 -4.34
N GLU A 30 -0.15 -3.37 -4.47
CA GLU A 30 1.16 -3.98 -4.69
C GLU A 30 2.00 -4.01 -3.41
N TRP A 31 2.42 -5.21 -3.00
CA TRP A 31 3.27 -5.40 -1.81
C TRP A 31 4.72 -4.98 -2.05
N SER A 32 5.31 -5.44 -3.15
CA SER A 32 6.66 -5.09 -3.60
C SER A 32 6.60 -4.98 -5.12
N MET A 33 7.25 -3.97 -5.68
CA MET A 33 7.29 -3.76 -7.12
C MET A 33 8.60 -4.30 -7.70
N ASP A 34 8.50 -4.98 -8.85
CA ASP A 34 9.69 -5.43 -9.59
C ASP A 34 10.49 -4.25 -10.13
N GLN A 35 9.82 -3.14 -10.47
CA GLN A 35 10.42 -1.91 -10.99
C GLN A 35 9.86 -0.68 -10.25
N PRO A 36 10.52 -0.26 -9.14
CA PRO A 36 10.18 0.97 -8.44
C PRO A 36 10.46 2.22 -9.28
N PHE A 37 9.66 3.27 -9.10
CA PHE A 37 9.75 4.52 -9.87
C PHE A 37 9.61 5.76 -8.99
N ASP A 38 10.10 6.91 -9.47
CA ASP A 38 9.92 8.20 -8.81
C ASP A 38 8.57 8.80 -9.23
N CYS A 39 7.78 9.25 -8.25
CA CYS A 39 6.40 9.66 -8.42
C CYS A 39 6.28 11.16 -8.73
N ASP A 40 5.61 11.48 -9.82
CA ASP A 40 5.34 12.86 -10.24
C ASP A 40 3.88 13.28 -9.98
N CYS A 41 3.19 12.68 -9.01
CA CYS A 41 1.76 12.97 -8.77
C CYS A 41 1.50 14.36 -8.16
N ARG A 42 2.53 15.02 -7.61
CA ARG A 42 2.49 16.37 -6.98
C ARG A 42 1.47 16.56 -5.86
N SER A 43 0.92 15.48 -5.30
CA SER A 43 0.07 15.56 -4.11
C SER A 43 0.86 16.00 -2.89
N GLN A 44 0.20 16.68 -1.94
CA GLN A 44 0.82 17.09 -0.66
C GLN A 44 1.31 15.89 0.17
N ASP A 45 0.70 14.72 -0.03
CA ASP A 45 0.99 13.46 0.65
C ASP A 45 1.75 12.46 -0.25
N CYS A 46 2.50 12.97 -1.23
CA CYS A 46 3.31 12.16 -2.14
C CYS A 46 4.43 11.42 -1.38
N LEU A 47 4.66 10.15 -1.73
CA LEU A 47 5.69 9.30 -1.14
C LEU A 47 7.09 9.49 -1.77
N GLY A 48 7.21 10.31 -2.81
CA GLY A 48 8.45 10.41 -3.59
C GLY A 48 8.67 9.14 -4.43
N ARG A 49 9.34 8.12 -3.90
CA ARG A 49 9.62 6.88 -4.65
C ARG A 49 8.63 5.77 -4.32
N ILE A 50 7.99 5.20 -5.33
CA ILE A 50 7.02 4.10 -5.18
C ILE A 50 7.74 2.77 -5.36
N SER A 51 7.76 1.96 -4.30
CA SER A 51 8.42 0.63 -4.29
C SER A 51 7.49 -0.52 -3.86
N GLY A 52 6.23 -0.23 -3.54
CA GLY A 52 5.26 -1.17 -2.97
C GLY A 52 5.03 -0.96 -1.46
N ALA A 53 3.95 -1.53 -0.96
CA ALA A 53 3.47 -1.34 0.42
C ALA A 53 4.47 -1.79 1.50
N ARG A 54 5.23 -2.85 1.25
CA ARG A 54 6.18 -3.46 2.22
C ARG A 54 7.17 -2.45 2.81
N PHE A 55 7.49 -1.40 2.05
CA PHE A 55 8.50 -0.40 2.40
C PHE A 55 7.92 0.83 3.12
N LEU A 56 6.60 0.86 3.34
CA LEU A 56 5.92 1.97 3.98
C LEU A 56 5.62 1.70 5.45
N ASN A 57 5.62 2.78 6.22
CA ASN A 57 5.14 2.78 7.59
C ASN A 57 3.61 2.88 7.62
N PRO A 58 2.94 2.33 8.65
CA PRO A 58 1.48 2.39 8.76
C PRO A 58 0.89 3.81 8.70
N ASN A 59 1.65 4.83 9.14
CA ASN A 59 1.22 6.22 9.06
C ASN A 59 1.17 6.76 7.62
N GLU A 60 1.98 6.23 6.70
CA GLU A 60 1.99 6.63 5.28
C GLU A 60 0.79 6.09 4.50
N LEU A 61 0.10 5.09 5.07
CA LEU A 61 -1.11 4.49 4.50
C LEU A 61 -2.41 5.15 5.03
N LYS A 62 -2.32 6.04 6.02
CA LYS A 62 -3.49 6.66 6.64
C LYS A 62 -4.30 7.46 5.62
N GLY A 63 -5.63 7.37 5.74
CA GLY A 63 -6.56 8.12 4.88
C GLY A 63 -6.69 7.58 3.46
N ARG A 64 -6.03 6.45 3.15
CA ARG A 64 -6.14 5.77 1.86
C ARG A 64 -6.88 4.45 2.01
N TRP A 65 -7.60 4.05 0.97
CA TRP A 65 -8.12 2.70 0.87
C TRP A 65 -6.97 1.74 0.58
N ILE A 66 -6.91 0.62 1.30
CA ILE A 66 -5.89 -0.43 1.13
C ILE A 66 -6.61 -1.76 0.96
N ASN A 67 -6.19 -2.56 0.00
CA ASN A 67 -6.74 -3.88 -0.23
C ASN A 67 -6.50 -4.77 1.01
N LEU A 68 -7.50 -5.57 1.38
CA LEU A 68 -7.41 -6.48 2.53
C LEU A 68 -6.17 -7.39 2.46
N HIS A 69 -5.81 -7.87 1.26
CA HIS A 69 -4.64 -8.72 1.07
C HIS A 69 -3.33 -8.02 1.46
N ILE A 70 -3.19 -6.72 1.17
CA ILE A 70 -2.02 -5.93 1.61
C ILE A 70 -1.99 -5.83 3.14
N LEU A 71 -3.13 -5.58 3.78
CA LEU A 71 -3.22 -5.48 5.24
C LEU A 71 -2.89 -6.82 5.93
N GLU A 72 -3.28 -7.94 5.34
CA GLU A 72 -2.93 -9.28 5.83
C GLU A 72 -1.41 -9.52 5.71
N MET A 73 -0.79 -9.14 4.60
CA MET A 73 0.67 -9.26 4.43
C MET A 73 1.46 -8.42 5.43
N PHE A 74 0.95 -7.25 5.84
CA PHE A 74 1.54 -6.48 6.95
C PHE A 74 1.50 -7.27 8.26
N ARG A 75 0.33 -7.79 8.64
CA ARG A 75 0.17 -8.57 9.88
C ARG A 75 1.09 -9.78 9.91
N ASP A 76 1.22 -10.48 8.79
CA ASP A 76 2.08 -11.66 8.72
C ASP A 76 3.57 -11.29 8.75
N SER A 77 3.94 -10.17 8.13
CA SER A 77 5.32 -9.63 8.22
C SER A 77 5.68 -9.20 9.64
N GLU A 78 4.73 -8.63 10.40
CA GLU A 78 4.91 -8.29 11.81
C GLU A 78 5.08 -9.54 12.69
N LYS A 79 4.24 -10.57 12.49
CA LYS A 79 4.40 -11.86 13.19
C LYS A 79 5.75 -12.50 12.91
N ILE A 80 6.21 -12.47 11.66
CA ILE A 80 7.53 -12.99 11.27
C ILE A 80 8.63 -12.24 12.04
N ARG A 81 8.59 -10.90 12.08
CA ARG A 81 9.54 -10.07 12.84
C ARG A 81 9.54 -10.42 14.34
N LEU A 82 8.37 -10.53 14.95
CA LEU A 82 8.22 -10.89 16.37
C LEU A 82 8.75 -12.30 16.66
N SER A 83 8.57 -13.24 15.73
CA SER A 83 9.10 -14.60 15.87
C SER A 83 10.61 -14.68 15.70
N SER A 84 11.21 -13.88 14.81
CA SER A 84 12.67 -13.85 14.64
C SER A 84 13.40 -13.25 15.84
N ASP A 85 12.78 -12.31 16.56
CA ASP A 85 13.36 -11.69 17.75
C ASP A 85 13.32 -12.61 18.99
N SER A 86 12.52 -13.68 18.95
CA SER A 86 12.40 -14.67 20.03
C SER A 86 13.48 -15.77 20.03
N CYS A 87 14.38 -15.77 19.04
CA CYS A 87 15.53 -16.69 18.95
C CYS A 87 16.89 -16.02 19.26
N ALA A 88 16.90 -14.96 20.08
CA ALA A 88 18.17 -14.51 20.66
C ALA A 88 18.68 -15.60 21.63
N PRO A 89 19.93 -16.10 21.48
CA PRO A 89 20.48 -17.05 22.44
C PRO A 89 20.57 -16.37 23.81
N ASP A 90 20.10 -17.05 24.86
CA ASP A 90 20.34 -16.65 26.25
C ASP A 90 21.85 -16.45 26.49
N PRO A 91 22.25 -15.46 27.33
CA PRO A 91 23.65 -15.11 27.56
C PRO A 91 24.50 -16.22 28.20
#